data_AF-A0A7W2AS00-F1
#
_entry.id   AF-A0A7W2AS00-F1
#
_cell.length_a   1.000
_cell.length_b   1.000
_cell.length_c   1.000
_cell.angle_alpha   90.00
_cell.angle_beta   90.00
_cell.angle_gamma   90.00
#
_symmetry.space_group_name_H-M   'P 1'
#
loop_
_entity.id
_entity.type
_entity.pdbx_description
1 polymer ?
#
loop_
_entity_poly.entity_id
_entity_poly.type
_entity_poly.pdbx_seq_one_letter_code
_entity_poly.pdbx_strand_id
1 'polypeptide(L)'
;MSSRYIPQVREAVIPEDGGWAQLGEDDTAALVLSVPEWSEKLDQSEEGHEYVWLYDRSNDAYLFCFRLDEDREYSIAFAKEHAGLLLKDKRGYQPFNLLVTARLLSEKDLNPCFLFRNVTLKRHPQAGW
;
A
#
# COMPACT_ATOMS: atom_id res chain seq x y z
N MET A 1 7.87 6.19 -25.04
CA MET A 1 7.50 4.80 -24.71
C MET A 1 7.47 4.71 -23.19
N SER A 2 6.31 4.58 -22.55
CA SER A 2 6.27 4.40 -21.10
C SER A 2 6.66 2.95 -20.78
N SER A 3 7.81 2.76 -20.11
CA SER A 3 8.15 1.47 -19.53
C SER A 3 7.10 1.16 -18.47
N ARG A 4 6.27 0.14 -18.71
CA ARG A 4 5.33 -0.36 -17.70
C ARG A 4 6.14 -1.10 -16.64
N TYR A 5 6.02 -0.73 -15.38
CA TYR A 5 6.59 -1.47 -14.27
C TYR A 5 6.08 -2.92 -14.27
N ILE A 6 7.01 -3.89 -14.21
CA ILE A 6 6.71 -5.33 -14.13
C ILE A 6 7.36 -5.85 -12.85
N PRO A 7 6.58 -6.12 -11.80
CA PRO A 7 7.11 -6.53 -10.50
C PRO A 7 7.84 -7.88 -10.62
N GLN A 8 9.03 -7.96 -10.02
CA GLN A 8 9.84 -9.16 -9.85
C GLN A 8 9.81 -9.70 -8.41
N VAL A 9 9.22 -8.95 -7.48
CA VAL A 9 8.95 -9.37 -6.09
C VAL A 9 8.21 -10.71 -6.02
N ARG A 10 8.69 -11.60 -5.13
CA ARG A 10 8.16 -12.97 -4.97
C ARG A 10 7.35 -13.19 -3.69
N GLU A 11 7.41 -12.24 -2.77
CA GLU A 11 6.80 -12.33 -1.45
C GLU A 11 6.07 -11.02 -1.16
N ALA A 12 4.90 -11.16 -0.52
CA ALA A 12 4.09 -10.02 -0.10
C ALA A 12 3.93 -10.04 1.41
N VAL A 13 4.16 -8.90 2.04
CA VAL A 13 3.92 -8.73 3.47
C VAL A 13 2.43 -8.50 3.73
N ILE A 14 1.92 -9.02 4.83
CA ILE A 14 0.61 -8.64 5.34
C ILE A 14 0.84 -7.54 6.38
N PRO A 15 0.22 -6.36 6.24
CA PRO A 15 0.39 -5.30 7.23
C PRO A 15 -0.20 -5.76 8.56
N GLU A 16 0.48 -5.41 9.66
CA GLU A 16 0.03 -5.75 11.02
C GLU A 16 -1.25 -5.00 11.37
N ASP A 17 -1.31 -3.71 10.99
CA ASP A 17 -2.46 -2.86 11.21
C ASP A 17 -2.63 -1.89 10.03
N GLY A 18 -3.84 -1.37 9.88
CA GLY A 18 -4.16 -0.44 8.82
C GLY A 18 -5.40 0.40 9.12
N GLY A 19 -5.35 1.67 8.76
CA GLY A 19 -6.43 2.61 9.04
C GLY A 19 -6.51 3.71 8.01
N TRP A 20 -7.68 4.32 7.92
CA TRP A 20 -7.87 5.49 7.06
C TRP A 20 -7.71 6.78 7.88
N ALA A 21 -6.91 7.70 7.37
CA ALA A 21 -6.68 9.04 7.89
C ALA A 21 -6.88 10.10 6.80
N GLN A 22 -6.71 11.37 7.16
CA GLN A 22 -6.59 12.48 6.21
C GLN A 22 -5.15 12.97 6.23
N LEU A 23 -4.59 13.29 5.05
CA LEU A 23 -3.19 13.69 4.91
C LEU A 23 -3.10 15.02 4.16
N GLY A 24 -2.60 16.04 4.84
CA GLY A 24 -2.41 17.40 4.30
C GLY A 24 -3.68 18.27 4.29
N GLU A 25 -3.58 19.45 3.69
CA GLU A 25 -4.66 20.42 3.55
C GLU A 25 -5.67 20.06 2.45
N ASP A 26 -5.28 19.19 1.51
CA ASP A 26 -6.09 18.81 0.33
C ASP A 26 -7.20 17.78 0.65
N ASP A 27 -7.43 17.48 1.93
CA ASP A 27 -8.51 16.62 2.46
C ASP A 27 -8.59 15.21 1.83
N THR A 28 -7.52 14.79 1.15
CA THR A 28 -7.46 13.52 0.42
C THR A 28 -7.24 12.39 1.40
N ALA A 29 -8.10 11.37 1.32
CA ALA A 29 -8.03 10.20 2.18
C ALA A 29 -6.68 9.50 2.02
N ALA A 30 -6.08 9.12 3.15
CA ALA A 30 -4.85 8.35 3.20
C ALA A 30 -5.12 7.00 3.87
N LEU A 31 -4.78 5.92 3.18
CA LEU A 31 -4.68 4.59 3.76
C LEU A 31 -3.31 4.47 4.42
N VAL A 32 -3.27 4.32 5.72
CA VAL A 32 -2.05 4.20 6.53
C VAL A 32 -1.88 2.75 6.94
N LEU A 33 -0.72 2.16 6.68
CA LEU A 33 -0.39 0.78 6.98
C LEU A 33 0.83 0.69 7.88
N SER A 34 0.71 -0.13 8.92
CA SER A 34 1.83 -0.52 9.79
C SER A 34 2.41 -1.85 9.32
N VAL A 35 3.70 -1.86 9.04
CA VAL A 35 4.49 -3.03 8.65
C VAL A 35 5.77 -3.08 9.49
N PRO A 36 5.69 -3.47 10.78
CA PRO A 36 6.82 -3.39 11.70
C PRO A 36 8.04 -4.21 11.27
N GLU A 37 7.83 -5.30 10.53
CA GLU A 37 8.91 -6.14 9.97
C GLU A 37 9.82 -5.40 8.97
N TRP A 38 9.44 -4.21 8.51
CA TRP A 38 10.25 -3.38 7.64
C TRP A 38 11.09 -2.35 8.39
N SER A 39 11.23 -2.45 9.72
CA SER A 39 12.02 -1.51 10.52
C SER A 39 13.45 -1.30 10.03
N GLU A 40 14.08 -2.32 9.44
CA GLU A 40 15.44 -2.25 8.87
C GLU A 40 15.46 -1.88 7.38
N LYS A 41 14.29 -1.83 6.73
CA LYS A 41 14.16 -1.51 5.30
C LYS A 41 13.68 -0.07 5.09
N LEU A 42 13.08 0.51 6.14
CA LEU A 42 12.47 1.83 6.18
C LEU A 42 13.36 2.77 7.01
N ASP A 43 14.56 3.07 6.49
CA ASP A 43 15.53 3.92 7.20
C ASP A 43 15.26 5.42 7.02
N GLN A 44 14.58 5.80 5.93
CA GLN A 44 14.25 7.18 5.58
C GLN A 44 12.87 7.23 4.90
N SER A 45 12.23 8.41 4.95
CA SER A 45 10.96 8.60 4.24
C SER A 45 11.22 8.76 2.74
N GLU A 46 10.42 8.08 1.92
CA GLU A 46 10.57 8.06 0.46
C GLU A 46 9.21 8.19 -0.23
N GLU A 47 9.16 8.90 -1.35
CA GLU A 47 7.97 8.99 -2.18
C GLU A 47 8.04 7.94 -3.29
N GLY A 48 7.03 7.08 -3.34
CA GLY A 48 6.94 6.02 -4.34
C GLY A 48 6.17 6.47 -5.57
N HIS A 49 6.77 6.26 -6.75
CA HIS A 49 6.19 6.70 -8.03
C HIS A 49 5.79 5.54 -8.95
N GLU A 50 6.34 4.34 -8.75
CA GLU A 50 6.07 3.18 -9.58
C GLU A 50 5.36 2.08 -8.77
N TYR A 51 4.14 1.77 -9.15
CA TYR A 51 3.36 0.71 -8.53
C TYR A 51 2.45 -0.01 -9.52
N VAL A 52 2.02 -1.21 -9.14
CA VAL A 52 0.98 -1.96 -9.82
C VAL A 52 0.13 -2.73 -8.81
N TRP A 53 -1.16 -2.83 -9.09
CA TRP A 53 -2.06 -3.71 -8.38
C TRP A 53 -2.18 -5.04 -9.12
N LEU A 54 -1.93 -6.14 -8.42
CA LEU A 54 -2.24 -7.49 -8.88
C LEU A 54 -3.39 -8.05 -8.05
N TYR A 55 -4.14 -9.00 -8.60
CA TYR A 55 -5.13 -9.77 -7.86
C TYR A 55 -4.72 -11.23 -7.86
N ASP A 56 -4.39 -11.75 -6.69
CA ASP A 56 -4.11 -13.15 -6.45
C ASP A 56 -5.43 -13.88 -6.15
N ARG A 57 -5.86 -14.67 -7.13
CA ARG A 57 -7.11 -15.44 -7.05
C ARG A 57 -7.03 -16.60 -6.06
N SER A 58 -5.84 -17.17 -5.88
CA SER A 58 -5.67 -18.37 -5.04
C SER A 58 -5.82 -18.02 -3.56
N ASN A 59 -5.35 -16.83 -3.19
CA ASN A 59 -5.39 -16.32 -1.82
C ASN A 59 -6.49 -15.26 -1.60
N ASP A 60 -7.31 -14.97 -2.61
CA ASP A 60 -8.34 -13.93 -2.62
C ASP A 60 -7.81 -12.59 -2.04
N ALA A 61 -6.70 -12.12 -2.62
CA ALA A 61 -5.94 -10.98 -2.11
C ALA A 61 -5.56 -10.01 -3.24
N TYR A 62 -5.62 -8.71 -2.95
CA TYR A 62 -4.95 -7.72 -3.80
C TYR A 62 -3.50 -7.56 -3.35
N LEU A 63 -2.58 -7.50 -4.30
CA LEU A 63 -1.17 -7.22 -4.03
C LEU A 63 -0.84 -5.83 -4.55
N PHE A 64 -0.42 -4.94 -3.66
CA PHE A 64 0.18 -3.67 -4.04
C PHE A 64 1.68 -3.88 -4.17
N CYS A 65 2.16 -3.99 -5.42
CA CYS A 65 3.58 -4.14 -5.72
C CYS A 65 4.13 -2.79 -6.12
N PHE A 66 5.27 -2.39 -5.58
CA PHE A 66 5.87 -1.11 -5.88
C PHE A 66 7.39 -1.18 -5.91
N ARG A 67 7.98 -0.20 -6.57
CA ARG A 67 9.41 -0.01 -6.65
C ARG A 67 9.76 1.37 -6.12
N LEU A 68 10.73 1.41 -5.22
CA LEU A 68 11.34 2.64 -4.72
C LEU A 68 12.66 2.88 -5.46
N ASP A 69 13.38 3.93 -5.06
CA ASP A 69 14.70 4.22 -5.58
C ASP A 69 15.67 3.04 -5.41
N GLU A 70 16.66 2.99 -6.30
CA GLU A 70 17.68 1.93 -6.36
C GLU A 70 17.11 0.53 -6.66
N ASP A 71 16.01 0.46 -7.42
CA ASP A 71 15.34 -0.78 -7.83
C ASP A 71 14.87 -1.67 -6.67
N ARG A 72 14.64 -1.09 -5.48
CA ARG A 72 14.11 -1.83 -4.32
C ARG A 72 12.62 -2.07 -4.50
N GLU A 73 12.25 -3.33 -4.71
CA GLU A 73 10.86 -3.75 -4.87
C GLU A 73 10.27 -4.34 -3.60
N TYR A 74 9.01 -4.00 -3.36
CA TYR A 74 8.24 -4.48 -2.23
C TYR A 74 6.84 -4.86 -2.69
N SER A 75 6.17 -5.71 -1.92
CA SER A 75 4.74 -5.91 -2.09
C SER A 75 3.99 -6.10 -0.79
N ILE A 76 2.77 -5.58 -0.76
CA ILE A 76 1.85 -5.66 0.39
C ILE A 76 0.60 -6.41 -0.06
N ALA A 77 0.23 -7.43 0.71
CA ALA A 77 -0.95 -8.25 0.52
C ALA A 77 -2.15 -7.71 1.30
N PHE A 78 -3.24 -7.47 0.59
CA PHE A 78 -4.55 -7.11 1.09
C PHE A 78 -5.48 -8.31 0.96
N ALA A 79 -5.30 -9.30 1.83
CA ALA A 79 -6.19 -10.44 1.91
C ALA A 79 -7.62 -9.99 2.26
N LYS A 80 -8.62 -10.54 1.57
CA LYS A 80 -10.04 -10.11 1.63
C LYS A 80 -10.64 -9.93 3.02
N GLU A 81 -10.27 -10.82 3.95
CA GLU A 81 -10.79 -10.87 5.32
C GLU A 81 -9.88 -10.16 6.33
N HIS A 82 -8.79 -9.52 5.88
CA HIS A 82 -7.87 -8.73 6.71
C HIS A 82 -7.75 -7.32 6.15
N ALA A 83 -6.56 -6.89 5.72
CA ALA A 83 -6.33 -5.56 5.15
C ALA A 83 -7.20 -5.27 3.90
N GLY A 84 -7.71 -6.30 3.22
CA GLY A 84 -8.69 -6.15 2.16
C GLY A 84 -10.00 -5.46 2.60
N LEU A 85 -10.38 -5.56 3.88
CA LEU A 85 -11.52 -4.82 4.42
C LEU A 85 -11.34 -3.30 4.29
N LEU A 86 -10.11 -2.82 4.42
CA LEU A 86 -9.78 -1.40 4.25
C LEU A 86 -10.04 -0.93 2.83
N LEU A 87 -9.74 -1.79 1.84
CA LEU A 87 -10.00 -1.49 0.44
C LEU A 87 -11.51 -1.46 0.16
N LYS A 88 -12.36 -2.22 0.88
CA LYS A 88 -13.82 -2.21 0.70
C LYS A 88 -14.50 -0.92 1.21
N ASP A 89 -13.79 -0.07 1.95
CA ASP A 89 -14.29 1.25 2.36
C ASP A 89 -14.55 2.13 1.13
N LYS A 90 -15.56 3.00 1.19
CA LYS A 90 -15.91 3.96 0.11
C LYS A 90 -14.71 4.81 -0.34
N ARG A 91 -13.77 5.10 0.57
CA ARG A 91 -12.53 5.85 0.29
C ARG A 91 -11.61 5.10 -0.67
N GLY A 92 -11.59 3.76 -0.63
CA GLY A 92 -10.82 2.92 -1.55
C GLY A 92 -11.39 2.80 -2.97
N TYR A 93 -12.54 3.42 -3.26
CA TYR A 93 -13.12 3.49 -4.61
C TYR A 93 -12.78 4.79 -5.36
N GLN A 94 -12.18 5.75 -4.67
CA GLN A 94 -11.66 6.99 -5.25
C GLN A 94 -10.12 6.94 -5.19
N PRO A 95 -9.41 7.81 -5.91
CA PRO A 95 -7.98 7.95 -5.70
C PRO A 95 -7.66 8.35 -4.25
N PHE A 96 -6.63 7.73 -3.67
CA PHE A 96 -6.24 7.95 -2.27
C PHE A 96 -4.72 7.99 -2.13
N ASN A 97 -4.22 8.47 -0.99
CA ASN A 97 -2.80 8.38 -0.65
C ASN A 97 -2.55 7.07 0.11
N LEU A 98 -1.42 6.40 -0.13
CA LEU A 98 -1.01 5.23 0.64
C LEU A 98 0.26 5.57 1.42
N LEU A 99 0.20 5.46 2.75
CA LEU A 99 1.34 5.62 3.64
C LEU A 99 1.69 4.28 4.26
N VAL A 100 2.94 3.87 4.16
CA VAL A 100 3.44 2.63 4.77
C VAL A 100 4.56 2.98 5.73
N THR A 101 4.45 2.53 6.98
CA THR A 101 5.44 2.79 8.04
C THR A 101 5.79 1.50 8.77
N ALA A 102 6.96 1.46 9.40
CA ALA A 102 7.32 0.40 10.34
C ALA A 102 6.87 0.71 11.78
N ARG A 103 6.29 1.89 12.03
CA ARG A 103 5.77 2.32 13.33
C ARG A 103 4.37 1.79 13.58
N LEU A 104 4.02 1.59 14.85
CA LEU A 104 2.66 1.24 15.22
C LEU A 104 1.74 2.45 14.99
N LEU A 105 0.50 2.20 14.56
CA LEU A 105 -0.46 3.27 14.27
C LEU A 105 -0.91 4.04 15.54
N SER A 106 -0.60 3.53 16.73
CA SER A 106 -0.82 4.20 18.00
C SER A 106 0.24 5.27 18.31
N GLU A 107 1.34 5.30 17.57
CA GLU A 107 2.40 6.28 17.72
C GLU A 107 2.01 7.63 17.11
N LYS A 108 2.53 8.72 17.70
CA LYS A 108 2.23 10.09 17.24
C LYS A 108 2.99 10.49 15.98
N ASP A 109 4.16 9.90 15.78
CA ASP A 109 5.01 10.13 14.63
C ASP A 109 5.16 8.81 13.88
N LEU A 110 4.78 8.82 12.60
CA LEU A 110 4.82 7.64 11.74
C LEU A 110 6.04 7.65 10.82
N ASN A 111 6.96 8.60 10.98
CA ASN A 111 8.21 8.60 10.23
C ASN A 111 9.24 7.60 10.81
N PRO A 112 10.13 7.07 9.97
CA PRO A 112 10.15 7.17 8.50
C PRO A 112 8.99 6.41 7.83
N CYS A 113 8.57 6.84 6.63
CA CYS A 113 7.48 6.19 5.89
C CYS A 113 7.64 6.26 4.37
N PHE A 114 7.05 5.28 3.68
CA PHE A 114 6.85 5.33 2.24
C PHE A 114 5.51 5.95 1.91
N LEU A 115 5.49 6.97 1.06
CA LEU A 115 4.28 7.68 0.67
C LEU A 115 4.04 7.53 -0.83
N PHE A 116 2.84 7.09 -1.19
CA PHE A 116 2.36 7.06 -2.56
C PHE A 116 1.16 7.99 -2.67
N ARG A 117 1.21 8.95 -3.58
CA ARG A 117 0.13 9.90 -3.80
C ARG A 117 -0.78 9.46 -4.93
N ASN A 118 -2.08 9.76 -4.79
CA ASN A 118 -3.06 9.55 -5.85
C ASN A 118 -3.10 8.11 -6.39
N VAL A 119 -2.96 7.14 -5.49
CA VAL A 119 -3.04 5.70 -5.78
C VAL A 119 -4.46 5.37 -6.22
N THR A 120 -4.56 4.64 -7.34
CA THR A 120 -5.84 4.15 -7.85
C THR A 120 -5.82 2.62 -7.89
N LEU A 121 -6.76 1.99 -7.19
CA LEU A 121 -6.97 0.56 -7.25
C LEU A 121 -7.90 0.21 -8.42
N LYS A 122 -7.38 -0.52 -9.41
CA LYS A 122 -8.22 -1.14 -10.44
C LYS A 122 -8.74 -2.49 -9.94
N ARG A 123 -9.98 -2.53 -9.49
CA ARG A 123 -10.61 -3.76 -9.01
C ARG A 123 -10.75 -4.80 -10.12
N HIS A 124 -10.47 -6.04 -9.78
CA HIS A 124 -10.64 -7.17 -10.68
C HIS A 124 -12.08 -7.71 -10.56
N PRO A 125 -12.83 -7.92 -11.67
CA PRO A 125 -14.22 -8.36 -11.61
C PRO A 125 -14.44 -9.66 -10.83
N GLN A 126 -13.46 -10.57 -10.88
CA GLN A 126 -13.52 -11.85 -10.17
C GLN A 126 -13.22 -11.75 -8.67
N ALA A 127 -12.74 -10.61 -8.16
CA ALA A 127 -12.61 -10.43 -6.73
C ALA A 127 -13.99 -10.48 -6.07
N GLY A 128 -15.00 -9.87 -6.71
CA GLY A 128 -16.37 -9.86 -6.18
C GLY A 128 -16.51 -9.04 -4.89
N TRP A 129 -15.54 -8.16 -4.58
CA TRP A 129 -15.55 -7.27 -3.43
C TRP A 129 -14.75 -5.97 -3.64
#